data_AF-A0A2S9FHJ5-F1
#
_entry.id   AF-A0A2S9FHJ5-F1
#
_cell.length_a   1.000
_cell.length_b   1.000
_cell.length_c   1.000
_cell.angle_alpha   90.00
_cell.angle_beta   90.00
_cell.angle_gamma   90.00
#
_symmetry.space_group_name_H-M   'P 1'
#
loop_
_entity.id
_entity.type
_entity.pdbx_description
1 polymer ?
#
loop_
_entity_poly.entity_id
_entity_poly.type
_entity_poly.pdbx_seq_one_letter_code
_entity_poly.pdbx_strand_id
1 'polypeptide(L)'
;MTYTSEDRARLGLRESATFDRATIAAIQRAADTGIYDIRGWGAKRPLPHFDDLLFLGASMSRYPLEGYRERCATDVILGDRNAKHPLHLDIPVTIAGMSFGALSGPAKEALGRG
;
A
#
# COMPACT_ATOMS: atom_id res chain seq x y z
N MET A 1 17.90 -14.67 13.54
CA MET A 1 17.93 -16.12 13.21
C MET A 1 17.20 -16.30 11.88
N THR A 2 17.93 -16.36 10.77
CA THR A 2 17.36 -16.47 9.42
C THR A 2 17.21 -17.94 9.05
N TYR A 3 15.98 -18.46 9.09
CA TYR A 3 15.67 -19.80 8.59
C TYR A 3 15.91 -19.90 7.09
N THR A 4 16.53 -21.00 6.65
CA THR A 4 16.73 -21.31 5.23
C THR A 4 15.40 -21.66 4.54
N SER A 5 15.36 -21.70 3.21
CA SER A 5 14.17 -22.12 2.46
C SER A 5 13.74 -23.55 2.81
N GLU A 6 14.70 -24.43 3.06
CA GLU A 6 14.48 -25.83 3.46
C GLU A 6 13.90 -25.94 4.88
N ASP A 7 14.40 -25.14 5.83
CA ASP A 7 13.85 -25.09 7.19
C ASP A 7 12.37 -24.66 7.22
N ARG A 8 12.01 -23.72 6.32
CA ARG A 8 10.65 -23.20 6.18
C ARG A 8 9.71 -24.20 5.56
N ALA A 9 10.16 -24.90 4.52
CA ALA A 9 9.42 -25.99 3.91
C ALA A 9 9.13 -27.11 4.93
N ARG A 10 10.10 -27.45 5.80
CA ARG A 10 9.93 -28.41 6.90
C ARG A 10 8.86 -27.96 7.92
N LEU A 11 8.75 -26.66 8.14
CA LEU A 11 7.74 -26.05 9.03
C LEU A 11 6.39 -25.78 8.35
N GLY A 12 6.23 -26.15 7.08
CA GLY A 12 5.02 -25.86 6.29
C GLY A 12 4.81 -24.37 5.96
N LEU A 13 5.82 -23.53 6.19
CA LEU A 13 5.76 -22.10 5.94
C LEU A 13 6.01 -21.82 4.45
N ARG A 14 4.99 -21.30 3.77
CA ARG A 14 5.07 -20.86 2.37
C ARG A 14 5.21 -19.35 2.29
N GLU A 15 6.08 -18.88 1.40
CA GLU A 15 6.22 -17.46 1.13
C GLU A 15 5.01 -16.93 0.34
N SER A 16 4.60 -15.69 0.64
CA SER A 16 3.53 -15.02 -0.09
C SER A 16 4.01 -14.70 -1.50
N ALA A 17 3.16 -14.94 -2.50
CA ALA A 17 3.46 -14.60 -3.89
C ALA A 17 3.52 -13.08 -4.13
N THR A 18 2.78 -12.30 -3.34
CA THR A 18 2.67 -10.84 -3.49
C THR A 18 3.52 -10.09 -2.46
N PHE A 19 3.69 -10.67 -1.27
CA PHE A 19 4.47 -10.06 -0.18
C PHE A 19 5.69 -10.92 0.14
N ASP A 20 6.57 -11.06 -0.86
CA ASP A 20 7.86 -11.69 -0.67
C ASP A 20 8.76 -10.84 0.26
N ARG A 21 9.88 -11.40 0.68
CA ARG A 21 10.83 -10.70 1.57
C ARG A 21 11.33 -9.37 1.01
N ALA A 22 11.56 -9.29 -0.30
CA ALA A 22 12.05 -8.07 -0.93
C ALA A 22 10.98 -6.97 -0.89
N THR A 23 9.72 -7.32 -1.15
CA THR A 23 8.58 -6.42 -1.08
C THR A 23 8.34 -5.93 0.35
N ILE A 24 8.39 -6.83 1.34
CA ILE A 24 8.26 -6.45 2.76
C ILE A 24 9.38 -5.51 3.20
N ALA A 25 10.64 -5.79 2.82
CA ALA A 25 11.76 -4.90 3.15
C ALA A 25 11.61 -3.53 2.49
N ALA A 26 11.08 -3.47 1.26
CA ALA A 26 10.79 -2.21 0.59
C ALA A 26 9.67 -1.43 1.28
N ILE A 27 8.59 -2.09 1.72
CA ILE A 27 7.50 -1.47 2.49
C ILE A 27 8.05 -0.89 3.79
N GLN A 28 8.86 -1.65 4.53
CA GLN A 28 9.48 -1.20 5.78
C GLN A 28 10.37 0.03 5.56
N ARG A 29 11.25 -0.01 4.54
CA ARG A 29 12.07 1.15 4.18
C ARG A 29 11.22 2.38 3.84
N ALA A 30 10.15 2.20 3.07
CA ALA A 30 9.26 3.30 2.68
C ALA A 30 8.54 3.89 3.91
N ALA A 31 8.08 3.04 4.82
CA ALA A 31 7.46 3.46 6.08
C ALA A 31 8.43 4.23 6.99
N ASP A 32 9.68 3.78 7.10
CA ASP A 32 10.70 4.40 7.96
C ASP A 32 11.19 5.74 7.41
N THR A 33 11.30 5.86 6.08
CA THR A 33 11.91 7.05 5.44
C THR A 33 10.89 8.06 4.94
N GLY A 34 9.64 7.65 4.72
CA GLY A 34 8.62 8.47 4.06
C GLY A 34 8.93 8.76 2.58
N ILE A 35 9.98 8.15 2.02
CA ILE A 35 10.40 8.38 0.63
C ILE A 35 9.60 7.45 -0.28
N TYR A 36 8.79 8.04 -1.15
CA TYR A 36 8.18 7.31 -2.26
C TYR A 36 9.19 7.12 -3.38
N ASP A 37 9.14 5.96 -4.03
CA ASP A 37 9.99 5.63 -5.18
C ASP A 37 9.12 5.52 -6.42
N ILE A 38 9.47 6.25 -7.48
CA ILE A 38 8.79 6.11 -8.78
C ILE A 38 9.51 4.98 -9.52
N ARG A 39 8.89 3.80 -9.52
CA ARG A 39 9.43 2.64 -10.23
C ARG A 39 8.45 2.11 -11.25
N GLY A 40 8.98 1.67 -12.38
CA GLY A 40 8.29 0.73 -13.26
C GLY A 40 9.08 -0.57 -13.31
N TRP A 41 8.41 -1.71 -13.06
CA TRP A 41 8.73 -3.01 -13.67
C TRP A 41 7.64 -4.05 -13.37
N GLY A 42 7.33 -4.89 -14.38
CA GLY A 42 6.22 -5.86 -14.37
C GLY A 42 6.53 -7.29 -13.89
N ALA A 43 5.50 -8.13 -13.90
CA ALA A 43 5.43 -9.46 -13.30
C ALA A 43 6.28 -10.56 -13.99
N LYS A 44 6.78 -11.54 -13.21
CA LYS A 44 7.52 -12.72 -13.72
C LYS A 44 6.66 -13.98 -13.98
N ARG A 45 5.42 -14.05 -13.48
CA ARG A 45 4.38 -15.01 -13.94
C ARG A 45 2.98 -14.47 -13.60
N PRO A 46 1.98 -14.61 -14.48
CA PRO A 46 0.79 -13.75 -14.45
C PRO A 46 -0.35 -14.30 -13.56
N LEU A 47 -0.89 -13.41 -12.73
CA LEU A 47 -2.22 -13.46 -12.11
C LEU A 47 -2.81 -12.05 -12.23
N PRO A 48 -4.13 -11.86 -12.38
CA PRO A 48 -4.73 -10.54 -12.44
C PRO A 48 -4.45 -9.77 -11.13
N HIS A 49 -3.56 -8.79 -11.18
CA HIS A 49 -3.23 -7.88 -10.08
C HIS A 49 -3.34 -6.44 -10.57
N PHE A 50 -3.34 -5.47 -9.65
CA PHE A 50 -3.22 -4.06 -10.03
C PHE A 50 -1.92 -3.75 -10.81
N ASP A 51 -0.93 -4.65 -10.77
CA ASP A 51 0.32 -4.56 -11.53
C ASP A 51 0.10 -4.73 -13.05
N ASP A 52 -1.03 -5.32 -13.45
CA ASP A 52 -1.41 -5.46 -14.86
C ASP A 52 -2.12 -4.21 -15.41
N LEU A 53 -2.44 -3.23 -14.56
CA LEU A 53 -3.00 -1.96 -14.99
C LEU A 53 -1.89 -1.01 -15.45
N LEU A 54 -1.93 -0.65 -16.73
CA LEU A 54 -1.08 0.40 -17.27
C LEU A 54 -1.74 1.76 -17.08
N PHE A 55 -1.12 2.63 -16.29
CA PHE A 55 -1.50 4.04 -16.21
C PHE A 55 -0.88 4.81 -17.37
N LEU A 56 -1.69 5.58 -18.09
CA LEU A 56 -1.21 6.45 -19.16
C LEU A 56 -0.47 7.65 -18.58
N GLY A 57 0.77 7.84 -19.00
CA GLY A 57 1.58 8.99 -18.58
C GLY A 57 0.96 10.31 -19.02
N ALA A 58 0.97 11.30 -18.13
CA ALA A 58 0.38 12.62 -18.37
C ALA A 58 1.02 13.35 -19.56
N SER A 59 2.32 13.11 -19.82
CA SER A 59 3.17 13.84 -20.77
C SER A 59 2.67 13.88 -22.22
N MET A 60 1.74 12.99 -22.58
CA MET A 60 1.12 13.00 -23.91
C MET A 60 0.04 14.10 -24.06
N SER A 61 -0.51 14.60 -22.96
CA SER A 61 -1.63 15.56 -22.96
C SER A 61 -1.41 16.78 -22.05
N ARG A 62 -0.57 16.68 -21.01
CA ARG A 62 -0.29 17.74 -20.05
C ARG A 62 1.03 17.52 -19.31
N TYR A 63 1.58 18.59 -18.74
CA TYR A 63 2.72 18.46 -17.83
C TYR A 63 2.30 17.75 -16.54
N PRO A 64 3.11 16.79 -16.05
CA PRO A 64 2.87 16.14 -14.76
C PRO A 64 3.10 17.14 -13.62
N LEU A 65 2.37 16.97 -12.52
CA LEU A 65 2.58 17.78 -11.32
C LEU A 65 3.96 17.50 -10.73
N GLU A 66 4.67 18.57 -10.38
CA GLU A 66 5.93 18.47 -9.66
C GLU A 66 5.65 18.35 -8.15
N GLY A 67 5.88 17.19 -7.55
CA GLY A 67 5.48 16.90 -6.16
C GLY A 67 6.08 17.81 -5.07
N TYR A 68 7.17 18.55 -5.37
CA TYR A 68 7.74 19.57 -4.47
C TYR A 68 7.26 20.99 -4.78
N ARG A 69 6.66 21.23 -5.96
CA ARG A 69 6.25 22.55 -6.46
C ARG A 69 4.75 22.75 -6.40
N GLU A 70 3.98 21.67 -6.53
CA GLU A 70 2.52 21.68 -6.65
C GLU A 70 1.91 20.66 -5.69
N ARG A 71 0.83 21.05 -5.00
CA ARG A 71 0.10 20.16 -4.10
C ARG A 71 -0.86 19.27 -4.90
N CYS A 72 -0.79 17.97 -4.68
CA CYS A 72 -1.81 17.03 -5.14
C CYS A 72 -3.00 17.04 -4.15
N ALA A 73 -4.21 17.30 -4.64
CA ALA A 73 -5.43 17.19 -3.83
C ALA A 73 -5.79 15.72 -3.66
N THR A 74 -5.87 15.27 -2.40
CA THR A 74 -6.15 13.88 -2.02
C THR A 74 -7.49 13.72 -1.32
N ASP A 75 -8.18 14.82 -1.04
CA ASP A 75 -9.47 14.81 -0.39
C ASP A 75 -10.51 14.11 -1.25
N VAL A 76 -11.38 13.33 -0.60
CA VAL A 76 -12.44 12.57 -1.24
C VAL A 76 -13.74 12.67 -0.46
N ILE A 77 -14.85 12.76 -1.19
CA ILE A 77 -16.21 12.75 -0.61
C ILE A 77 -16.87 11.41 -0.96
N LEU A 78 -17.11 10.58 0.05
CA LEU A 78 -17.86 9.34 -0.12
C LEU A 78 -19.36 9.60 0.05
N GLY A 79 -20.14 9.18 -0.95
CA GLY A 79 -21.60 9.31 -0.94
C GLY A 79 -22.14 10.64 -1.46
N ASP A 80 -21.31 11.51 -2.05
CA ASP A 80 -21.67 12.85 -2.53
C ASP A 80 -22.97 12.90 -3.37
N ARG A 81 -23.19 11.89 -4.22
CA ARG A 81 -24.35 11.86 -5.12
C ARG A 81 -25.69 11.55 -4.42
N ASN A 82 -25.70 10.69 -3.39
CA ASN A 82 -26.96 10.10 -2.87
C ASN A 82 -27.08 10.12 -1.34
N ALA A 83 -26.00 10.36 -0.59
CA ALA A 83 -26.02 10.30 0.85
C ALA A 83 -26.59 11.60 1.44
N LYS A 84 -27.49 11.47 2.42
CA LYS A 84 -27.99 12.62 3.19
C LYS A 84 -26.87 13.34 3.97
N HIS A 85 -25.86 12.58 4.39
CA HIS A 85 -24.68 13.05 5.10
C HIS A 85 -23.44 12.41 4.46
N PRO A 86 -22.89 13.01 3.39
CA PRO A 86 -21.67 12.54 2.75
C PRO A 86 -20.47 12.61 3.71
N LEU A 87 -19.54 11.66 3.56
CA LEU A 87 -18.34 11.59 4.38
C LEU A 87 -17.18 12.24 3.64
N HIS A 88 -16.65 13.34 4.19
CA HIS A 88 -15.44 13.98 3.69
C HIS A 88 -14.21 13.38 4.37
N LEU A 89 -13.23 12.94 3.57
CA LEU A 89 -11.96 12.39 4.01
C LEU A 89 -10.82 13.21 3.39
N ASP A 90 -9.78 13.51 4.16
CA ASP A 90 -8.63 14.29 3.66
C ASP A 90 -7.73 13.49 2.71
N ILE A 91 -7.75 12.16 2.81
CA ILE A 91 -6.99 11.23 1.97
C ILE A 91 -7.83 9.98 1.62
N PRO A 92 -7.58 9.29 0.48
CA PRO A 92 -8.34 8.11 0.06
C PRO A 92 -7.77 6.81 0.67
N VAL A 93 -7.19 6.88 1.87
CA VAL A 93 -6.57 5.75 2.56
C VAL A 93 -7.15 5.67 3.96
N THR A 94 -7.67 4.50 4.33
CA THR A 94 -8.19 4.23 5.67
C THR A 94 -7.59 2.93 6.20
N ILE A 95 -7.31 2.89 7.51
CA ILE A 95 -6.83 1.69 8.17
C ILE A 95 -8.05 0.91 8.67
N ALA A 96 -8.27 -0.28 8.12
CA ALA A 96 -9.40 -1.12 8.53
C ALA A 96 -9.23 -1.62 9.98
N GLY A 97 -10.33 -1.64 10.72
CA GLY A 97 -10.37 -2.15 12.08
C GLY A 97 -10.18 -3.66 12.13
N MET A 98 -9.07 -4.13 12.69
CA MET A 98 -8.82 -5.56 12.94
C MET A 98 -9.30 -5.93 14.35
N SER A 99 -9.75 -7.17 14.58
CA SER A 99 -10.29 -7.60 15.88
C SER A 99 -9.24 -7.66 16.99
N PHE A 100 -9.69 -7.54 18.25
CA PHE A 100 -8.84 -7.86 19.41
C PHE A 100 -8.58 -9.37 19.42
N GLY A 101 -7.31 -9.76 19.41
CA GLY A 101 -6.87 -11.15 19.22
C GLY A 101 -6.23 -11.42 17.86
N ALA A 102 -6.61 -10.69 16.81
CA ALA A 102 -5.91 -10.74 15.51
C ALA A 102 -4.65 -9.86 15.49
N LEU A 103 -4.65 -8.78 16.29
CA LEU A 103 -3.49 -7.92 16.53
C LEU A 103 -3.21 -7.83 18.02
N SER A 104 -1.93 -7.61 18.36
CA SER A 104 -1.51 -7.33 19.73
C SER A 104 -2.03 -5.96 20.20
N GLY A 105 -2.19 -5.80 21.51
CA GLY A 105 -2.58 -4.52 22.12
C GLY A 105 -1.69 -3.35 21.68
N PRO A 106 -0.35 -3.47 21.75
CA PRO A 106 0.56 -2.43 21.27
C PRO A 106 0.40 -2.10 19.77
N ALA A 107 0.11 -3.09 18.93
CA ALA A 107 -0.10 -2.85 17.49
C ALA A 107 -1.37 -2.02 17.24
N LYS A 108 -2.45 -2.29 17.97
CA LYS A 108 -3.68 -1.49 17.89
C LYS A 108 -3.48 -0.06 18.40
N GLU A 109 -2.73 0.09 19.49
CA GLU A 109 -2.39 1.41 20.02
C GLU A 109 -1.53 2.22 19.03
N ALA A 110 -0.54 1.59 18.40
CA ALA A 110 0.25 2.22 17.36
C ALA A 110 -0.61 2.65 16.16
N LEU A 111 -1.52 1.81 15.70
CA LEU A 111 -2.45 2.13 14.59
C LEU A 111 -3.45 3.24 14.94
N GLY A 112 -3.81 3.41 16.23
CA GLY A 112 -4.71 4.48 16.67
C GLY A 112 -4.00 5.80 16.95
N ARG A 113 -2.67 5.79 17.10
CA ARG A 113 -1.83 6.98 17.33
C ARG A 113 -1.24 7.54 16.04
N GLY A 114 -1.03 6.69 15.02
CA GLY A 114 -0.65 7.09 13.67
C GLY A 114 -1.79 7.76 12.94
#